data_AF-I1CRQ7-F1
#
_entry.id   AF-I1CRQ7-F1
#
_cell.length_a   1.000
_cell.length_b   1.000
_cell.length_c   1.000
_cell.angle_alpha   90.00
_cell.angle_beta   90.00
_cell.angle_gamma   90.00
#
_symmetry.space_group_name_H-M   'P 1'
#
loop_
_entity.id
_entity.type
_entity.pdbx_description
1 polymer ?
#
loop_
_entity_poly.entity_id
_entity_poly.type
_entity_poly.pdbx_seq_one_letter_code
_entity_poly.pdbx_strand_id
1 'polypeptide(L)'
;MLSAFRTFSTISRISLSPAASTKLLNKTTAQVEGKNIEQETLSLLENTISKEKSRTNAEAAQRYQKIHQEGDLYHPQDLNDNLYRESLRVRRGRSSAPTQDPFDVLGLDPLQEYKNYKLLSNFVSDMGKILPREQTGTAISFSF
;
A
#
# COMPACT_ATOMS: atom_id res chain seq x y z
N MET A 1 -5.27 -46.50 11.46
CA MET A 1 -4.13 -46.52 12.41
C MET A 1 -2.93 -45.93 11.65
N LEU A 2 -2.36 -44.74 11.88
CA LEU A 2 -2.39 -43.76 12.96
C LEU A 2 -2.24 -42.35 12.35
N SER A 3 -2.94 -41.36 12.90
CA SER A 3 -2.80 -39.94 12.59
C SER A 3 -1.64 -39.33 13.40
N ALA A 4 -0.66 -38.74 12.72
CA ALA A 4 0.44 -38.01 13.38
C ALA A 4 0.01 -36.55 13.63
N PHE A 5 -0.24 -36.23 14.90
CA PHE A 5 -0.47 -34.86 15.36
C PHE A 5 0.85 -34.08 15.32
N ARG A 6 0.90 -32.97 14.58
CA ARG A 6 1.98 -31.98 14.66
C ARG A 6 1.62 -30.93 15.69
N THR A 7 2.32 -30.94 16.83
CA THR A 7 2.25 -29.89 17.85
C THR A 7 3.03 -28.67 17.38
N PHE A 8 2.38 -27.53 17.20
CA PHE A 8 3.03 -26.24 16.97
C PHE A 8 3.14 -25.50 18.31
N SER A 9 4.36 -25.25 18.79
CA SER A 9 4.62 -24.41 19.95
C SER A 9 4.72 -22.94 19.54
N THR A 10 3.92 -22.08 20.16
CA THR A 10 3.97 -20.62 19.95
C THR A 10 5.03 -20.02 20.87
N ILE A 11 6.20 -19.67 20.32
CA ILE A 11 7.16 -18.79 20.99
C ILE A 11 6.73 -17.35 20.71
N SER A 12 6.04 -16.72 21.66
CA SER A 12 5.73 -15.29 21.63
C SER A 12 7.00 -14.49 21.89
N ARG A 13 7.58 -13.90 20.84
CA ARG A 13 8.65 -12.90 20.98
C ARG A 13 8.03 -11.57 21.40
N ILE A 14 8.34 -11.12 22.61
CA ILE A 14 8.01 -9.78 23.10
C ILE A 14 8.93 -8.79 22.36
N SER A 15 8.39 -8.04 21.40
CA SER A 15 9.11 -6.93 20.78
C SER A 15 8.97 -5.68 21.66
N LEU A 16 10.04 -5.29 22.34
CA LEU A 16 10.17 -3.97 22.96
C LEU A 16 10.30 -2.93 21.83
N SER A 17 9.24 -2.17 21.56
CA SER A 17 9.32 -1.00 20.69
C SER A 17 10.01 0.16 21.44
N PRO A 18 10.94 0.90 20.82
CA PRO A 18 11.54 2.07 21.45
C PRO A 18 10.49 3.18 21.62
N ALA A 19 10.48 3.79 22.81
CA ALA A 19 9.55 4.85 23.19
C ALA A 19 9.62 6.03 22.20
N ALA A 20 8.48 6.37 21.60
CA ALA A 20 8.34 7.55 20.76
C ALA A 20 8.50 8.81 21.63
N SER A 21 9.56 9.58 21.37
CA SER A 21 9.76 10.91 21.95
C SER A 21 8.62 11.82 21.52
N THR A 22 7.66 12.06 22.43
CA THR A 22 6.61 13.05 22.20
C THR A 22 7.22 14.44 22.31
N LYS A 23 7.46 15.09 21.17
CA LYS A 23 7.68 16.55 21.16
C LYS A 23 6.40 17.21 21.68
N LEU A 24 6.49 17.78 22.88
CA LEU A 24 5.45 18.63 23.46
C LEU A 24 5.34 19.89 22.61
N LEU A 25 4.25 19.97 21.83
CA LEU A 25 3.86 21.19 21.14
C LEU A 25 3.03 22.02 22.12
N ASN A 26 3.63 23.13 22.60
CA ASN A 26 2.93 24.11 23.42
C ASN A 26 1.76 24.71 22.63
N LYS A 27 0.52 24.38 23.03
CA LYS A 27 -0.66 25.11 22.60
C LYS A 27 -1.13 26.00 23.75
N THR A 28 -1.03 27.30 23.47
CA THR A 28 -1.44 28.48 24.23
C THR A 28 -2.69 28.35 25.10
N THR A 29 -2.53 28.80 26.35
CA THR A 29 -3.48 29.50 27.22
C THR A 29 -4.91 29.71 26.70
N ALA A 30 -5.90 29.08 27.35
CA ALA A 30 -7.26 29.60 27.47
C ALA A 30 -8.00 28.98 28.68
N GLN A 31 -8.34 29.85 29.64
CA GLN A 31 -9.43 29.78 30.62
C GLN A 31 -9.38 28.70 31.73
N VAL A 32 -9.10 29.20 32.94
CA VAL A 32 -9.25 28.51 34.23
C VAL A 32 -10.73 28.53 34.60
N GLU A 33 -11.41 27.39 34.49
CA GLU A 33 -12.65 27.12 35.22
C GLU A 33 -12.44 25.83 36.01
N GLY A 34 -12.74 25.88 37.31
CA GLY A 34 -12.54 24.79 38.27
C GLY A 34 -13.41 23.58 37.96
N LYS A 35 -12.98 22.78 36.98
CA LYS A 35 -13.49 21.43 36.75
C LYS A 35 -12.85 20.54 37.80
N ASN A 36 -13.69 19.79 38.53
CA ASN A 36 -13.20 18.78 39.47
C ASN A 36 -12.18 17.89 38.75
N ILE A 37 -11.06 17.56 39.40
CA ILE A 37 -10.00 16.72 38.84
C ILE A 37 -10.57 15.43 38.20
N GLU A 38 -11.66 14.92 38.77
CA GLU A 38 -12.45 13.80 38.24
C GLU A 38 -13.01 14.04 36.83
N GLN A 39 -13.53 15.23 36.55
CA GLN A 39 -14.06 15.57 35.23
C GLN A 39 -12.95 15.70 34.19
N GLU A 40 -11.80 16.25 34.59
CA GLU A 40 -10.63 16.33 33.72
C GLU A 40 -10.09 14.92 33.39
N THR A 41 -9.95 14.06 34.40
CA THR A 41 -9.50 12.67 34.20
C THR A 41 -10.47 11.88 33.33
N LEU A 42 -11.80 12.01 33.53
CA LEU A 42 -12.80 11.39 32.65
C LEU A 42 -12.68 11.87 31.19
N SER A 43 -12.47 13.18 30.97
CA SER A 43 -12.31 13.72 29.61
C SER A 43 -11.04 13.21 28.92
N LEU A 44 -9.94 13.05 29.66
CA LEU A 44 -8.70 12.48 29.13
C LEU A 44 -8.90 11.00 28.76
N LEU A 45 -9.58 10.23 29.61
CA LEU A 45 -9.90 8.83 29.34
C LEU A 45 -10.77 8.68 28.08
N GLU A 46 -11.83 9.47 27.95
CA GLU A 46 -12.69 9.47 26.75
C GLU A 46 -11.89 9.77 25.47
N ASN A 47 -10.99 10.75 25.53
CA ASN A 47 -10.10 11.08 24.42
C ASN A 47 -9.15 9.92 24.06
N THR A 48 -8.60 9.22 25.07
CA THR A 48 -7.72 8.06 24.81
C THR A 48 -8.46 6.90 24.13
N ILE A 49 -9.67 6.58 24.60
CA ILE A 49 -10.52 5.53 24.02
C ILE A 49 -10.89 5.88 22.58
N SER A 50 -11.30 7.13 22.33
CA SER A 50 -11.65 7.61 20.98
C SER A 50 -10.46 7.57 20.02
N LYS A 51 -9.27 7.93 20.53
CA LYS A 51 -8.02 7.86 19.78
C LYS A 51 -7.57 6.43 19.48
N GLU A 52 -7.78 5.50 20.40
CA GLU A 52 -7.48 4.08 20.19
C GLU A 52 -8.41 3.47 19.14
N LYS A 53 -9.72 3.71 19.25
CA LYS A 53 -10.73 3.25 18.28
C LYS A 53 -10.49 3.79 16.87
N SER A 54 -10.07 5.04 16.74
CA SER A 54 -9.73 5.60 15.42
C SER A 54 -8.43 5.04 14.85
N ARG A 55 -7.42 4.76 15.70
CA ARG A 55 -6.17 4.11 15.27
C ARG A 55 -6.39 2.68 14.78
N THR A 56 -7.17 1.87 15.50
CA THR A 56 -7.47 0.49 15.08
C THR A 56 -8.22 0.48 13.75
N ASN A 57 -9.18 1.39 13.56
CA ASN A 57 -9.89 1.54 12.29
C ASN A 57 -8.96 2.00 11.15
N ALA A 58 -8.07 2.96 11.40
CA ALA A 58 -7.13 3.45 10.39
C ALA A 58 -6.09 2.38 10.01
N GLU A 59 -5.56 1.65 10.99
CA GLU A 59 -4.58 0.57 10.77
C GLU A 59 -5.24 -0.65 10.07
N ALA A 60 -6.48 -0.97 10.41
CA ALA A 60 -7.26 -2.01 9.73
C ALA A 60 -7.61 -1.61 8.29
N ALA A 61 -8.05 -0.37 8.05
CA ALA A 61 -8.40 0.11 6.72
C ALA A 61 -7.19 0.16 5.77
N GLN A 62 -6.02 0.54 6.28
CA GLN A 62 -4.83 0.72 5.44
C GLN A 62 -4.17 -0.57 5.00
N ARG A 63 -4.37 -1.67 5.73
CA ARG A 63 -3.47 -2.80 5.59
C ARG A 63 -3.82 -3.70 4.41
N TYR A 64 -5.08 -4.10 4.19
CA TYR A 64 -5.39 -5.12 3.17
C TYR A 64 -6.79 -5.05 2.56
N GLN A 65 -7.35 -3.86 2.36
CA GLN A 65 -8.65 -3.74 1.69
C GLN A 65 -8.48 -3.58 0.17
N LYS A 66 -9.12 -4.47 -0.59
CA LYS A 66 -9.32 -4.30 -2.04
C LYS A 66 -10.22 -3.08 -2.24
N ILE A 67 -9.74 -2.07 -2.95
CA ILE A 67 -10.57 -0.92 -3.35
C ILE A 67 -11.41 -1.39 -4.54
N HIS A 68 -12.73 -1.50 -4.34
CA HIS A 68 -13.69 -1.79 -5.39
C HIS A 68 -14.06 -0.49 -6.10
N GLN A 69 -14.04 -0.50 -7.43
CA GLN A 69 -14.52 0.62 -8.22
C GLN A 69 -16.03 0.52 -8.41
N GLU A 70 -16.67 1.64 -8.73
CA GLU A 70 -18.10 1.65 -9.06
C GLU A 70 -18.34 0.77 -10.30
N GLY A 71 -19.30 -0.16 -10.21
CA GLY A 71 -19.60 -1.12 -11.26
C GLY A 71 -18.83 -2.44 -11.19
N ASP A 72 -17.84 -2.57 -10.29
CA ASP A 72 -17.18 -3.86 -10.05
C ASP A 72 -18.13 -4.85 -9.37
N LEU A 73 -18.38 -5.99 -10.01
CA LEU A 73 -19.06 -7.10 -9.35
C LEU A 73 -18.10 -7.80 -8.39
N TYR A 74 -18.48 -7.88 -7.12
CA TYR A 74 -17.71 -8.59 -6.12
C TYR A 74 -18.30 -9.99 -5.85
N HIS A 75 -17.43 -10.96 -5.63
CA HIS A 75 -17.79 -12.22 -5.00
C HIS A 75 -17.52 -12.10 -3.48
N PRO A 76 -18.27 -12.76 -2.58
CA PRO A 76 -18.01 -12.70 -1.13
C PRO A 76 -16.56 -13.09 -0.77
N GLN A 77 -15.93 -13.93 -1.59
CA GLN A 77 -14.53 -14.33 -1.42
C GLN A 77 -13.53 -13.18 -1.69
N ASP A 78 -13.89 -12.15 -2.46
CA ASP A 78 -13.04 -10.97 -2.71
C ASP A 78 -12.83 -10.12 -1.46
N LEU A 79 -13.73 -10.21 -0.48
CA LEU A 79 -13.65 -9.49 0.80
C LEU A 79 -12.67 -10.13 1.79
N ASN A 80 -12.00 -11.22 1.39
CA ASN A 80 -11.02 -11.90 2.22
C ASN A 80 -9.64 -11.25 2.09
N ASP A 81 -9.20 -10.55 3.15
CA ASP A 81 -7.91 -9.89 3.25
C ASP A 81 -6.72 -10.80 2.88
N ASN A 82 -6.78 -12.09 3.24
CA ASN A 82 -5.68 -13.03 2.96
C ASN A 82 -5.51 -13.27 1.46
N LEU A 83 -6.60 -13.38 0.71
CA LEU A 83 -6.52 -13.55 -0.74
C LEU A 83 -6.03 -12.30 -1.43
N TYR A 84 -6.51 -11.13 -0.98
CA TYR A 84 -6.01 -9.86 -1.49
C TYR A 84 -4.50 -9.71 -1.24
N ARG A 85 -4.01 -10.10 -0.06
CA ARG A 85 -2.58 -10.14 0.28
C ARG A 85 -1.75 -10.98 -0.67
N GLU A 86 -2.21 -12.20 -0.96
CA GLU A 86 -1.49 -13.06 -1.90
C GLU A 86 -1.51 -12.47 -3.31
N SER A 87 -2.64 -11.90 -3.75
CA SER A 87 -2.71 -11.21 -5.04
C SER A 87 -1.73 -10.04 -5.14
N LEU A 88 -1.57 -9.25 -4.06
CA LEU A 88 -0.60 -8.16 -3.99
C LEU A 88 0.85 -8.66 -3.97
N ARG A 89 1.12 -9.83 -3.37
CA ARG A 89 2.46 -10.45 -3.42
C ARG A 89 2.80 -10.91 -4.83
N VAL A 90 1.85 -11.57 -5.50
CA VAL A 90 2.01 -12.00 -6.90
C VAL A 90 2.25 -10.80 -7.81
N ARG A 91 1.48 -9.71 -7.64
CA ARG A 91 1.65 -8.47 -8.42
C ARG A 91 2.96 -7.73 -8.11
N ARG A 92 3.40 -7.69 -6.86
CA ARG A 92 4.68 -7.03 -6.51
C ARG A 92 5.90 -7.73 -7.11
N GLY A 93 5.85 -9.05 -7.27
CA GLY A 93 6.93 -9.82 -7.89
C GLY A 93 6.92 -9.80 -9.41
N ARG A 94 5.84 -9.33 -10.04
CA ARG A 94 5.66 -9.37 -11.49
C ARG A 94 5.17 -8.03 -11.97
N SER A 95 6.06 -7.24 -12.59
CA SER A 95 5.65 -6.07 -13.35
C SER A 95 4.56 -6.51 -14.32
N SER A 96 3.40 -5.86 -14.26
CA SER A 96 2.31 -6.15 -15.18
C SER A 96 2.83 -5.89 -16.58
N ALA A 97 3.10 -6.96 -17.34
CA ALA A 97 3.54 -6.82 -18.71
C ALA A 97 2.47 -6.02 -19.46
N PRO A 98 2.83 -4.96 -20.19
CA PRO A 98 1.86 -4.22 -20.97
C PRO A 98 1.24 -5.16 -21.99
N THR A 99 -0.09 -5.13 -22.10
CA THR A 99 -0.83 -6.03 -23.01
C THR A 99 -0.72 -5.58 -24.47
N GLN A 100 -0.51 -4.29 -24.70
CA GLN A 100 -0.43 -3.67 -26.02
C GLN A 100 0.81 -2.79 -26.10
N ASP A 101 1.32 -2.62 -27.32
CA ASP A 101 2.46 -1.75 -27.58
C ASP A 101 2.03 -0.28 -27.44
N PRO A 102 2.62 0.50 -26.51
CA PRO A 102 2.27 1.90 -26.33
C PRO A 102 2.51 2.76 -27.59
N PHE A 103 3.50 2.45 -28.42
CA PHE A 103 3.77 3.23 -29.64
C PHE A 103 2.73 2.98 -30.73
N ASP A 104 2.24 1.75 -30.83
CA ASP A 104 1.18 1.37 -31.77
C ASP A 104 -0.16 2.00 -31.35
N VAL A 105 -0.50 1.93 -30.06
CA VAL A 105 -1.72 2.55 -29.51
C VAL A 105 -1.74 4.07 -29.71
N LEU A 106 -0.58 4.72 -29.57
CA LEU A 106 -0.46 6.17 -29.74
C LEU A 106 -0.23 6.58 -31.21
N GLY A 107 0.08 5.65 -32.11
CA GLY A 107 0.41 5.93 -33.50
C GLY A 107 1.69 6.76 -33.67
N LEU A 108 2.67 6.58 -32.77
CA LEU A 108 3.92 7.35 -32.75
C LEU A 108 5.09 6.47 -33.20
N ASP A 109 5.95 7.00 -34.08
CA ASP A 109 7.20 6.35 -34.44
C ASP A 109 8.31 6.75 -33.43
N PRO A 110 8.87 5.80 -32.65
CA PRO A 110 9.94 6.10 -31.70
C PRO A 110 11.17 6.74 -32.35
N LEU A 111 11.41 6.51 -33.64
CA LEU A 111 12.55 7.11 -34.36
C LEU A 111 12.36 8.61 -34.57
N GLN A 112 11.12 9.06 -34.79
CA GLN A 112 10.80 10.49 -34.95
C GLN A 112 10.85 11.22 -33.59
N GLU A 113 10.52 10.52 -32.52
CA GLU A 113 10.48 11.07 -31.15
C GLU A 113 11.83 11.06 -30.42
N TYR A 114 12.95 10.89 -31.14
CA TYR A 114 14.29 10.78 -30.52
C TYR A 114 14.70 11.99 -29.66
N LYS A 115 14.13 13.17 -29.92
CA LYS A 115 14.37 14.40 -29.13
C LYS A 115 13.50 14.48 -27.86
N ASN A 116 12.48 13.65 -27.75
CA ASN A 116 11.52 13.67 -26.65
C ASN A 116 12.03 12.84 -25.47
N TYR A 117 12.93 13.42 -24.68
CA TYR A 117 13.55 12.76 -23.54
C TYR A 117 12.53 12.31 -22.48
N LYS A 118 11.40 13.01 -22.33
CA LYS A 118 10.35 12.70 -21.35
C LYS A 118 9.56 11.45 -21.73
N LEU A 119 9.39 11.19 -23.03
CA LEU A 119 8.77 9.96 -23.51
C LEU A 119 9.74 8.79 -23.37
N LEU A 120 10.97 8.96 -23.87
CA LEU A 120 11.99 7.90 -23.89
C LEU A 120 12.51 7.53 -22.49
N SER A 121 12.45 8.46 -21.52
CA SER A 121 12.83 8.17 -20.13
C SER A 121 12.01 7.05 -19.49
N ASN A 122 10.79 6.80 -19.97
CA ASN A 122 9.94 5.72 -19.46
C ASN A 122 10.39 4.32 -19.94
N PHE A 123 11.24 4.26 -20.97
CA PHE A 123 11.75 3.02 -21.56
C PHE A 123 13.19 2.72 -21.16
N VAL A 124 13.76 3.51 -20.25
CA VAL A 124 15.06 3.29 -19.64
C VAL A 124 14.91 3.18 -18.14
N SER A 125 15.78 2.38 -17.53
CA SER A 125 15.94 2.30 -16.08
C SER A 125 16.54 3.58 -15.52
N ASP A 126 16.43 3.76 -14.20
CA ASP A 126 17.07 4.88 -13.48
C ASP A 126 18.58 4.99 -13.73
N MET A 127 19.24 3.87 -14.07
CA MET A 127 20.67 3.81 -14.40
C MET A 127 20.97 4.12 -15.87
N GLY A 128 19.95 4.40 -16.69
CA GLY A 128 20.07 4.70 -18.12
C GLY A 128 20.12 3.48 -19.05
N LYS A 129 19.92 2.25 -18.54
CA LYS A 129 19.82 1.06 -19.40
C LYS A 129 18.43 0.93 -20.00
N ILE A 130 18.34 0.62 -21.29
CA ILE A 130 17.07 0.32 -21.96
C ILE A 130 16.40 -0.89 -21.28
N LEU A 131 15.12 -0.74 -20.96
CA LEU A 131 14.34 -1.77 -20.29
C LEU A 131 14.04 -2.94 -21.26
N PRO A 132 14.01 -4.19 -20.76
CA PRO A 132 13.67 -5.34 -21.58
C PRO A 132 12.22 -5.24 -22.08
N ARG A 133 11.95 -5.89 -23.22
CA ARG A 133 10.63 -5.95 -23.84
C ARG A 133 9.52 -6.39 -22.89
N GLU A 134 9.81 -7.33 -21.99
CA GLU A 134 8.84 -7.81 -21.00
C GLU A 134 8.30 -6.69 -20.08
N GLN A 135 9.12 -5.65 -19.86
CA GLN A 135 8.75 -4.49 -19.06
C GLN A 135 8.15 -3.37 -19.92
N THR A 136 8.65 -3.16 -21.13
CA THR A 136 8.19 -2.06 -22.02
C THR A 136 6.97 -2.41 -22.85
N GLY A 137 6.71 -3.69 -23.11
CA GLY A 137 5.57 -4.18 -23.89
C GLY A 137 5.60 -3.79 -25.37
N THR A 138 6.73 -3.32 -25.88
CA THR A 138 6.91 -2.90 -27.28
C THR A 138 6.79 -4.09 -28.23
N ALA A 139 6.28 -3.91 -29.45
CA ALA A 139 6.15 -4.93 -30.49
C ALA A 139 7.50 -5.22 -31.18
N ILE A 140 7.65 -6.38 -31.85
CA ILE A 140 8.87 -6.63 -32.66
C ILE A 140 8.50 -6.13 -34.05
N SER A 141 9.12 -5.06 -34.52
CA SER A 141 8.95 -4.65 -35.92
C SER A 141 9.88 -5.49 -36.79
N PHE A 142 9.32 -6.45 -37.53
CA PHE A 142 10.04 -7.10 -38.64
C PHE A 142 9.77 -6.30 -39.92
N SER A 143 10.66 -5.37 -40.26
CA SER A 143 10.72 -4.85 -41.64
C SER A 143 11.57 -5.80 -42.47
N PHE A 144 10.96 -6.42 -43.48
CA PHE A 144 11.64 -7.09 -44.60
C PHE A 144 11.78 -6.14 -45.79
#